data_AF-A0A7C3BZB0-F1
#
_entry.id   AF-A0A7C3BZB0-F1
#
_cell.length_a   1.000
_cell.length_b   1.000
_cell.length_c   1.000
_cell.angle_alpha   90.00
_cell.angle_beta   90.00
_cell.angle_gamma   90.00
#
_symmetry.space_group_name_H-M   'P 1'
#
loop_
_entity.id
_entity.type
_entity.pdbx_description
1 polymer ?
#
loop_
_entity_poly.entity_id
_entity_poly.type
_entity_poly.pdbx_seq_one_letter_code
_entity_poly.pdbx_strand_id
1 'polypeptide(L)' 'RADQVFACGPPGMYRDMASRREMFEGRPVQVSRETRMGCGRGICYSCTIKTISGLKQVCTDGPVFSLDEILWEELID' A
#
# COMPACT_ATOMS: atom_id res chain seq x y z
N ARG A 1 16.80 -13.86 -12.00
CA ARG A 1 16.54 -13.19 -10.69
C ARG A 1 15.84 -11.88 -11.01
N ALA A 2 14.86 -11.45 -10.23
CA ALA A 2 14.15 -10.18 -10.46
C ALA A 2 14.72 -9.09 -9.55
N ASP A 3 14.87 -7.87 -10.08
CA ASP A 3 15.42 -6.72 -9.37
C ASP A 3 14.39 -6.03 -8.46
N GLN A 4 13.09 -6.16 -8.79
CA GLN A 4 11.99 -5.50 -8.10
C GLN A 4 10.72 -6.37 -8.14
N VAL A 5 9.86 -6.19 -7.13
CA VAL A 5 8.54 -6.81 -7.05
C VAL A 5 7.46 -5.75 -7.15
N PHE A 6 6.42 -6.04 -7.93
CA PHE A 6 5.22 -5.22 -8.06
C PHE A 6 4.01 -6.10 -7.74
N ALA A 7 3.04 -5.57 -7.01
CA ALA A 7 1.81 -6.30 -6.68
C ALA A 7 0.58 -5.39 -6.71
N CYS A 8 -0.54 -5.96 -7.14
CA CYS A 8 -1.88 -5.39 -7.00
C CYS A 8 -2.82 -6.47 -6.46
N GLY A 9 -3.57 -6.19 -5.39
CA GLY A 9 -4.44 -7.17 -4.75
C GLY A 9 -5.09 -6.66 -3.46
N PRO A 10 -5.83 -7.55 -2.76
CA PRO A 10 -6.55 -7.19 -1.56
C PRO A 10 -5.61 -6.97 -0.36
N PRO A 11 -6.04 -6.26 0.69
CA PRO A 11 -5.14 -5.91 1.80
C PRO A 11 -4.62 -7.12 2.59
N GLY A 12 -5.38 -8.22 2.62
CA GLY A 12 -4.90 -9.50 3.18
C GLY A 12 -3.68 -10.07 2.45
N MET A 13 -3.57 -9.88 1.13
CA MET A 13 -2.40 -10.29 0.36
C MET A 13 -1.17 -9.46 0.78
N TYR A 14 -1.33 -8.15 0.92
CA TYR A 14 -0.24 -7.28 1.35
C TYR A 14 0.20 -7.54 2.79
N ARG A 15 -0.73 -7.88 3.70
CA ARG A 15 -0.40 -8.33 5.06
C ARG A 15 0.48 -9.56 5.05
N ASP A 16 0.17 -10.57 4.25
CA ASP A 16 1.00 -11.77 4.11
C ASP A 16 2.34 -11.48 3.43
N MET A 17 2.38 -10.60 2.43
CA MET A 17 3.64 -10.15 1.85
C MET A 17 4.51 -9.41 2.88
N ALA A 18 3.93 -8.51 3.67
CA ALA A 18 4.64 -7.75 4.69
C ALA A 18 5.14 -8.65 5.83
N SER A 19 4.37 -9.65 6.25
CA SER A 19 4.78 -10.61 7.29
C SER A 19 5.90 -11.55 6.82
N ARG A 20 6.09 -11.71 5.50
CA ARG A 20 7.13 -12.53 4.87
C ARG A 20 8.15 -11.71 4.10
N ARG A 21 8.47 -10.51 4.60
CA ARG A 21 9.33 -9.52 3.94
C ARG A 21 10.69 -10.09 3.52
N GLU A 22 11.22 -11.06 4.27
CA GLU A 22 12.48 -11.75 4.03
C GLU A 22 12.51 -12.57 2.73
N MET A 23 11.37 -13.07 2.26
CA MET A 23 11.28 -13.80 0.98
C MET A 23 11.68 -12.92 -0.22
N PHE A 24 11.58 -11.60 -0.07
CA PHE A 24 11.97 -10.66 -1.10
C PHE A 24 13.46 -10.30 -1.04
N GLU A 25 14.27 -10.89 -0.15
CA GLU A 25 15.74 -10.73 -0.14
C GLU A 25 16.19 -9.26 -0.15
N GLY A 26 15.48 -8.38 0.58
CA GLY A 26 15.76 -6.93 0.61
C GLY A 26 15.38 -6.15 -0.65
N ARG A 27 14.83 -6.81 -1.69
CA ARG A 27 14.39 -6.13 -2.92
C ARG A 27 13.26 -5.12 -2.63
N PRO A 28 13.19 -4.02 -3.39
CA PRO A 28 12.06 -3.10 -3.31
C PRO A 28 10.76 -3.80 -3.71
N VAL A 29 9.69 -3.54 -2.96
CA VAL A 29 8.35 -4.07 -3.24
C VAL A 29 7.39 -2.89 -3.33
N GLN A 30 6.78 -2.72 -4.50
CA GLN A 30 5.76 -1.71 -4.74
C GLN A 30 4.37 -2.33 -4.82
N VAL A 31 3.40 -1.69 -4.19
CA VAL A 31 2.02 -2.16 -4.10
C VAL A 31 1.04 -1.09 -4.59
N SER A 32 0.04 -1.49 -5.38
CA SER A 32 -1.07 -0.62 -5.80
C SER A 32 -2.21 -0.71 -4.79
N ARG A 33 -2.56 0.41 -4.15
CA ARG A 33 -3.65 0.45 -3.17
C ARG A 33 -4.99 0.68 -3.85
N GLU A 34 -5.77 -0.40 -3.92
CA GLU A 34 -7.16 -0.37 -4.37
C GLU A 34 -8.09 -0.02 -3.19
N THR A 35 -8.17 1.27 -2.85
CA THR A 35 -9.04 1.79 -1.78
C THR A 35 -10.28 2.46 -2.38
N ARG A 36 -11.42 2.40 -1.68
CA ARG A 36 -12.65 3.06 -2.15
C ARG A 36 -12.46 4.57 -2.26
N MET A 37 -12.51 5.07 -3.49
CA MET A 37 -12.43 6.49 -3.79
C MET A 37 -13.83 7.09 -3.95
N GLY A 38 -14.08 8.24 -3.32
CA GLY A 38 -15.28 9.03 -3.53
C GLY A 38 -15.10 10.00 -4.70
N CYS A 39 -14.14 10.93 -4.59
CA CYS A 39 -13.92 11.97 -5.58
C CYS A 39 -12.74 11.74 -6.54
N GLY A 40 -11.77 10.91 -6.16
CA GLY A 40 -10.54 10.63 -6.93
C GLY A 40 -9.60 11.83 -7.15
N ARG A 41 -9.80 12.94 -6.43
CA ARG A 41 -9.12 14.24 -6.70
C ARG A 41 -8.64 14.96 -5.43
N GLY A 42 -8.46 14.24 -4.33
CA GLY A 42 -7.93 14.77 -3.07
C GLY A 42 -8.93 15.53 -2.19
N ILE A 43 -10.17 15.76 -2.64
CA ILE A 43 -11.12 16.65 -1.94
C ILE A 43 -11.84 15.95 -0.78
N CYS A 44 -12.28 14.69 -0.97
CA CYS A 44 -13.21 14.03 -0.05
C CYS A 44 -12.55 13.18 1.03
N TYR A 45 -11.22 13.00 1.00
CA TYR A 45 -10.43 12.20 1.95
C TYR A 45 -10.86 10.73 2.16
N SER A 46 -11.84 10.23 1.41
CA SER A 46 -12.33 8.85 1.55
C SER A 46 -11.26 7.79 1.26
N CYS A 47 -10.23 8.17 0.49
CA CYS A 47 -9.14 7.28 0.10
C CYS A 47 -7.88 7.44 0.97
N THR A 48 -8.03 7.91 2.21
CA THR A 48 -6.90 8.11 3.13
C THR A 48 -6.43 6.78 3.70
N ILE A 49 -5.11 6.57 3.73
CA ILE A 49 -4.43 5.42 4.32
C ILE A 49 -3.41 5.91 5.35
N LYS A 50 -3.09 5.04 6.31
CA LYS A 50 -2.05 5.28 7.32
C LYS A 50 -0.71 4.74 6.82
N THR A 51 0.31 5.57 6.92
CA THR A 51 1.69 5.24 6.60
C THR A 51 2.59 5.58 7.77
N ILE A 52 3.83 5.08 7.76
CA ILE A 52 4.86 5.45 8.74
C ILE A 52 5.16 6.96 8.74
N SER A 53 4.86 7.65 7.64
CA SER A 53 5.03 9.10 7.46
C SER A 53 3.76 9.91 7.74
N GLY A 54 2.73 9.30 8.33
CA GLY A 54 1.43 9.92 8.59
C GLY A 54 0.36 9.53 7.58
N LEU A 55 -0.68 10.34 7.47
CA LEU A 55 -1.82 10.08 6.58
C LEU A 55 -1.48 10.46 5.14
N LYS A 56 -1.77 9.55 4.19
CA LYS A 56 -1.64 9.80 2.75
C LYS A 56 -2.96 9.48 2.04
N GLN A 57 -3.26 10.20 0.97
CA GLN A 57 -4.43 9.99 0.12
C GLN A 57 -4.04 9.20 -1.12
N VAL A 58 -4.62 8.02 -1.32
CA VAL A 58 -4.29 7.14 -2.47
C VAL A 58 -4.45 7.85 -3.82
N CYS A 59 -5.47 8.71 -3.99
CA CYS A 59 -5.71 9.39 -5.26
C CYS A 59 -4.76 10.55 -5.59
N THR A 60 -3.97 11.04 -4.63
CA THR A 60 -3.03 12.16 -4.84
C THR A 60 -1.58 11.79 -4.53
N ASP A 61 -1.35 11.02 -3.47
CA ASP A 61 -0.02 10.58 -3.05
C ASP A 61 0.34 9.19 -3.62
N GLY A 62 -0.67 8.43 -4.07
CA GLY A 62 -0.53 7.07 -4.60
C GLY A 62 -0.78 7.00 -6.11
N PRO A 63 -1.36 5.90 -6.63
CA PRO A 63 -1.86 4.72 -5.90
C PRO A 63 -0.75 3.71 -5.53
N VAL A 64 0.48 3.94 -5.99
CA VAL A 64 1.63 3.05 -5.79
C VAL A 64 2.44 3.49 -4.58
N PHE A 65 2.67 2.56 -3.66
CA PHE A 65 3.40 2.77 -2.41
C PHE A 65 4.44 1.67 -2.23
N SER A 66 5.45 1.92 -1.39
CA SER A 66 6.31 0.86 -0.87
C SER A 66 5.51 -0.07 0.05
N LEU A 67 5.74 -1.38 -0.03
CA LEU A 67 5.15 -2.33 0.92
C LEU A 67 5.52 -1.97 2.38
N ASP A 68 6.74 -1.46 2.56
CA ASP A 68 7.33 -1.15 3.87
C ASP A 68 6.86 0.22 4.44
N GLU A 69 6.13 1.03 3.67
CA GLU A 69 5.67 2.36 4.15
C GLU A 69 4.25 2.34 4.75
N ILE A 70 3.43 1.33 4.43
CA ILE A 70 2.01 1.26 4.83
C ILE A 70 1.85 0.52 6.16
N LEU A 71 0.99 1.04 7.03
CA LEU A 71 0.63 0.38 8.29
C LEU A 71 -0.53 -0.60 8.07
N TRP A 72 -0.20 -1.88 7.88
CA TRP A 72 -1.16 -2.91 7.43
C TRP A 72 -2.09 -3.48 8.52
N GLU A 73 -1.73 -3.32 9.80
CA GLU A 73 -2.48 -3.88 10.95
C GLU A 73 -3.77 -3.11 11.26
N GLU A 74 -3.89 -1.87 10.77
CA GLU A 74 -5.03 -1.00 11.03
C GLU A 74 -6.11 -1.08 9.94
N LEU A 75 -5.96 -2.01 9.00
CA LEU A 75 -6.91 -2.25 7.91
C LEU A 75 -7.88 -3.37 8.29
N ILE A 76 -9.01 -2.98 8.86
CA ILE A 76 -10.20 -3.82 8.98
C ILE A 76 -10.95 -3.70 7.65
N ASP A 77 -10.72 -4.66 6.75
CA ASP A 77 -11.67 -4.90 5.65
C ASP A 77 -12.63 -6.02 6.05
#